data_AF-A0A5J4Z6H6-F1
#
_entry.id   AF-A0A5J4Z6H6-F1
#
_cell.length_a   1.000
_cell.length_b   1.000
_cell.length_c   1.000
_cell.angle_alpha   90.00
_cell.angle_beta   90.00
_cell.angle_gamma   90.00
#
_symmetry.space_group_name_H-M   'P 1'
#
loop_
_entity.id
_entity.type
_entity.pdbx_description
1 polymer ?
#
loop_
_entity_poly.entity_id
_entity_poly.type
_entity_poly.pdbx_seq_one_letter_code
_entity_poly.pdbx_strand_id
1 'polypeptide(L)'
;MMQEGICFLTPASYLVRDKARSSSRCARLSLRLASALGSDDAELARRRLQDAVLDGVLRPPPVRQFRAPLDLAFAVLLARSTYNAMDELDFMPTDRFQREFFLLRADEYEKYIKHTRVARQGDLTDPAYFDFISYAAFRTVSQEMFGRPQKVFEEQFDAQGSKRLVLRDPNISDASLPSRFRQLVGDKVLLGVREQMQLPQFEGTQGPSPSALNSSSPSADLVGGILQTMKSKGFALVIDSEVSIGKVETAGSRNGPASMSVAWELAAPATLWGEAYLRRRRALVNDFDAMMIEAMFRQCGWRLAEGSYQNTRVAAGWKRAQRFVRDESKT
;
A
#
# COMPACT_ATOMS: atom_id res chain seq x y z
N MET A 1 20.30 61.85 -12.11
CA MET A 1 19.51 61.35 -13.25
C MET A 1 19.30 59.86 -13.00
N MET A 2 18.21 59.51 -12.31
CA MET A 2 17.91 58.14 -11.87
C MET A 2 17.20 57.37 -12.99
N GLN A 3 17.66 56.16 -13.29
CA GLN A 3 16.93 55.20 -14.13
C GLN A 3 16.22 54.19 -13.23
N GLU A 4 14.89 54.20 -13.25
CA GLU A 4 14.05 53.12 -12.71
C GLU A 4 13.81 52.07 -13.79
N GLY A 5 14.10 50.81 -13.48
CA GLY A 5 13.75 49.65 -14.29
C GLY A 5 12.35 49.14 -13.92
N ILE A 6 11.44 49.16 -14.88
CA ILE A 6 10.10 48.59 -14.78
C ILE A 6 10.20 47.06 -14.91
N CYS A 7 9.96 46.34 -13.81
CA CYS A 7 9.77 44.89 -13.81
C CYS A 7 8.38 44.54 -14.36
N PHE A 8 8.33 43.85 -15.50
CA PHE A 8 7.13 43.18 -16.01
C PHE A 8 6.80 41.96 -15.14
N LEU A 9 5.69 42.02 -14.40
CA LEU A 9 5.08 40.86 -13.74
C LEU A 9 4.44 39.95 -14.80
N THR A 10 4.83 38.68 -14.81
CA THR A 10 4.30 37.66 -15.73
C THR A 10 2.92 37.13 -15.30
N PRO A 11 2.07 36.65 -16.24
CA PRO A 11 0.66 36.27 -15.99
C PRO A 11 0.44 35.05 -15.07
N ALA A 12 1.50 34.34 -14.69
CA ALA A 12 1.40 33.09 -13.92
C ALA A 12 0.89 33.29 -12.48
N SER A 13 1.04 34.49 -11.92
CA SER A 13 0.63 34.82 -10.55
C SER A 13 -0.88 35.02 -10.37
N TYR A 14 -1.63 35.32 -11.45
CA TYR A 14 -3.08 35.48 -11.41
C TYR A 14 -3.83 34.14 -11.45
N LEU A 15 -3.36 33.17 -12.25
CA LEU A 15 -4.01 31.86 -12.39
C LEU A 15 -3.95 30.99 -11.11
N VAL A 16 -2.90 31.13 -10.30
CA VAL A 16 -2.75 30.42 -9.02
C VAL A 16 -3.70 31.01 -7.96
N ARG A 17 -3.88 32.33 -7.94
CA ARG A 17 -4.79 33.01 -7.00
C ARG A 17 -6.26 32.75 -7.30
N ASP A 18 -6.64 32.66 -8.58
CA ASP A 18 -8.04 32.39 -8.95
C ASP A 18 -8.46 30.93 -8.73
N LYS A 19 -7.58 29.95 -8.94
CA LYS A 19 -7.86 28.55 -8.55
C LYS A 19 -8.05 28.37 -7.04
N ALA A 20 -7.24 29.06 -6.23
CA ALA A 20 -7.36 29.03 -4.77
C ALA A 20 -8.64 29.75 -4.27
N ARG A 21 -9.07 30.82 -4.93
CA ARG A 21 -10.32 31.54 -4.59
C ARG A 21 -11.57 30.77 -5.03
N SER A 22 -11.53 30.11 -6.18
CA SER A 22 -12.59 29.22 -6.68
C SER A 22 -12.77 28.00 -5.78
N SER A 23 -11.67 27.35 -5.36
CA SER A 23 -11.75 26.21 -4.43
C SER A 23 -12.28 26.64 -3.06
N SER A 24 -11.94 27.84 -2.58
CA SER A 24 -12.41 28.40 -1.31
C SER A 24 -13.91 28.75 -1.28
N ARG A 25 -14.52 29.08 -2.44
CA ARG A 25 -15.98 29.32 -2.54
C ARG A 25 -16.77 28.02 -2.63
N CYS A 26 -16.31 27.03 -3.41
CA CYS A 26 -16.88 25.68 -3.40
C CYS A 26 -16.77 25.04 -2.01
N ALA A 27 -15.60 25.17 -1.37
CA ALA A 27 -15.36 24.72 0.01
C ALA A 27 -16.40 25.24 1.01
N ARG A 28 -16.73 26.54 0.93
CA ARG A 28 -17.70 27.19 1.82
C ARG A 28 -19.14 26.80 1.55
N LEU A 29 -19.50 26.53 0.29
CA LEU A 29 -20.83 26.02 -0.08
C LEU A 29 -21.02 24.56 0.35
N SER A 30 -19.99 23.72 0.17
CA SER A 30 -19.99 22.32 0.63
C SER A 30 -20.03 22.21 2.16
N LEU A 31 -19.37 23.11 2.89
CA LEU A 31 -19.43 23.19 4.36
C LEU A 31 -20.83 23.56 4.89
N ARG A 32 -21.63 24.31 4.13
CA ARG A 32 -23.02 24.64 4.46
C ARG A 32 -24.00 23.51 4.09
N LEU A 33 -23.67 22.67 3.11
CA LEU A 33 -24.44 21.45 2.82
C LEU A 33 -24.13 20.33 3.82
N ALA A 34 -22.88 20.22 4.27
CA ALA A 34 -22.47 19.24 5.28
C ALA A 34 -23.22 19.41 6.61
N SER A 35 -23.65 20.63 6.98
CA SER A 35 -24.44 20.87 8.20
C SER A 35 -25.89 20.37 8.14
N ALA A 36 -26.37 19.89 6.99
CA ALA A 36 -27.71 19.33 6.82
C ALA A 36 -27.75 17.78 6.83
N LEU A 37 -26.59 17.13 6.90
CA LEU A 37 -26.45 15.67 6.95
C LEU A 37 -26.21 15.23 8.41
N GLY A 38 -26.50 13.96 8.73
CA GLY A 38 -26.16 13.37 10.02
C GLY A 38 -24.68 13.60 10.37
N SER A 39 -24.34 13.57 11.66
CA SER A 39 -22.99 13.92 12.15
C SER A 39 -21.86 13.20 11.41
N ASP A 40 -22.09 11.94 11.05
CA ASP A 40 -21.11 11.07 10.41
C ASP A 40 -20.86 11.41 8.93
N ASP A 41 -21.88 11.94 8.24
CA ASP A 41 -21.83 12.33 6.83
C ASP A 41 -21.23 13.73 6.67
N ALA A 42 -21.52 14.63 7.62
CA ALA A 42 -20.95 15.97 7.69
C ALA A 42 -19.43 15.94 7.87
N GLU A 43 -18.94 15.05 8.72
CA GLU A 43 -17.50 14.87 8.94
C GLU A 43 -16.81 14.19 7.76
N LEU A 44 -17.46 13.20 7.13
CA LEU A 44 -16.99 12.60 5.89
C LEU A 44 -16.85 13.64 4.77
N ALA A 45 -17.82 14.54 4.62
CA ALA A 45 -17.76 15.63 3.65
C ALA A 45 -16.60 16.60 3.93
N ARG A 46 -16.33 16.95 5.20
CA ARG A 46 -15.18 17.78 5.58
C ARG A 46 -13.83 17.12 5.24
N ARG A 47 -13.70 15.82 5.50
CA ARG A 47 -12.48 15.05 5.17
C ARG A 47 -12.26 15.01 3.67
N ARG A 48 -13.30 14.72 2.87
CA ARG A 48 -13.23 14.74 1.40
C ARG A 48 -12.77 16.11 0.87
N LEU A 49 -13.21 17.19 1.52
CA LEU A 49 -12.82 18.55 1.16
C LEU A 49 -11.35 18.86 1.48
N GLN A 50 -10.87 18.48 2.66
CA GLN A 50 -9.44 18.59 3.00
C GLN A 50 -8.57 17.74 2.06
N ASP A 51 -9.06 16.55 1.72
CA ASP A 51 -8.38 15.66 0.78
C ASP A 51 -8.23 16.28 -0.61
N ALA A 52 -9.27 16.96 -1.11
CA ALA A 52 -9.25 17.65 -2.40
C ALA A 52 -8.26 18.84 -2.44
N VAL A 53 -8.01 19.51 -1.31
CA VAL A 53 -7.02 20.60 -1.22
C VAL A 53 -5.60 20.05 -1.26
N LEU A 54 -5.35 18.94 -0.54
CA LEU A 54 -4.04 18.29 -0.50
C LEU A 54 -3.70 17.53 -1.80
N ASP A 55 -4.71 17.17 -2.58
CA ASP A 55 -4.63 16.39 -3.82
C ASP A 55 -3.66 17.00 -4.85
N GLY A 56 -3.70 18.31 -5.05
CA GLY A 56 -2.85 19.00 -6.02
C GLY A 56 -1.36 19.05 -5.64
N VAL A 57 -1.05 18.94 -4.34
CA VAL A 57 0.33 19.05 -3.82
C VAL A 57 0.93 17.65 -3.63
N LEU A 58 0.14 16.70 -3.15
CA LEU A 58 0.63 15.38 -2.78
C LEU A 58 0.65 14.40 -3.96
N ARG A 59 -0.09 14.65 -5.05
CA ARG A 59 -0.15 13.71 -6.18
C ARG A 59 1.24 13.47 -6.80
N PRO A 60 1.70 12.21 -6.94
CA PRO A 60 2.94 11.89 -7.62
C PRO A 60 2.88 12.22 -9.11
N PRO A 61 4.04 12.47 -9.75
CA PRO A 61 4.08 12.66 -11.19
C PRO A 61 3.60 11.39 -11.93
N PRO A 62 3.12 11.53 -13.18
CA PRO A 62 2.82 10.40 -14.05
C PRO A 62 3.94 9.37 -14.12
N VAL A 63 3.59 8.09 -14.03
CA VAL A 63 4.49 6.98 -14.38
C VAL A 63 4.54 6.90 -15.90
N ARG A 64 5.72 7.10 -16.48
CA ARG A 64 5.97 7.00 -17.93
C ARG A 64 6.75 5.75 -18.31
N GLN A 65 7.21 5.02 -17.31
CA GLN A 65 8.02 3.83 -17.46
C GLN A 65 7.15 2.66 -17.89
N PHE A 66 7.70 1.86 -18.80
CA PHE A 66 7.12 0.55 -19.11
C PHE A 66 7.10 -0.31 -17.86
N ARG A 67 6.07 -1.15 -17.74
CA ARG A 67 5.91 -2.12 -16.64
C ARG A 67 5.46 -3.45 -17.24
N ALA A 68 5.90 -4.55 -16.64
CA ALA A 68 5.49 -5.88 -17.08
C ALA A 68 3.99 -6.09 -16.80
N PRO A 69 3.26 -6.79 -17.68
CA PRO A 69 1.94 -7.31 -17.36
C PRO A 69 2.03 -8.25 -16.14
N LEU A 70 1.10 -8.13 -15.21
CA LEU A 70 1.02 -9.04 -14.08
C LEU A 70 0.38 -10.36 -14.49
N ASP A 71 0.87 -11.44 -13.91
CA ASP A 71 0.15 -12.71 -13.86
C ASP A 71 -1.20 -12.50 -13.15
N LEU A 72 -2.29 -12.92 -13.78
CA LEU A 72 -3.65 -12.67 -13.28
C LEU A 72 -3.88 -13.33 -11.91
N ALA A 73 -3.44 -14.57 -11.72
CA ALA A 73 -3.64 -15.29 -10.46
C ALA A 73 -2.85 -14.63 -9.32
N PHE A 74 -1.64 -14.16 -9.63
CA PHE A 74 -0.84 -13.39 -8.69
C PHE A 74 -1.46 -12.02 -8.36
N ALA A 75 -1.94 -11.28 -9.35
CA ALA A 75 -2.62 -10.01 -9.13
C ALA A 75 -3.89 -10.17 -8.27
N VAL A 76 -4.68 -11.21 -8.54
CA VAL A 76 -5.86 -11.57 -7.73
C VAL A 76 -5.46 -11.95 -6.31
N LEU A 77 -4.36 -12.69 -6.11
CA LEU A 77 -3.84 -13.02 -4.80
C LEU A 77 -3.52 -11.76 -3.99
N LEU A 78 -2.76 -10.81 -4.57
CA LEU A 78 -2.42 -9.56 -3.88
C LEU A 78 -3.66 -8.76 -3.48
N ALA A 79 -4.63 -8.63 -4.39
CA ALA A 79 -5.88 -7.93 -4.13
C ALA A 79 -6.74 -8.62 -3.05
N ARG A 80 -6.90 -9.96 -3.12
CA ARG A 80 -7.67 -10.74 -2.14
C ARG A 80 -7.02 -10.74 -0.77
N SER A 81 -5.69 -10.82 -0.67
CA SER A 81 -4.98 -10.74 0.60
C SER A 81 -5.27 -9.43 1.35
N THR A 82 -5.40 -8.33 0.61
CA THR A 82 -5.77 -7.01 1.15
C THR A 82 -7.18 -7.02 1.71
N TYR A 83 -8.15 -7.54 0.95
CA TYR A 83 -9.54 -7.64 1.37
C TYR A 83 -9.72 -8.57 2.58
N ASN A 84 -9.14 -9.77 2.52
CA ASN A 84 -9.26 -10.77 3.58
C ASN A 84 -8.61 -10.29 4.88
N ALA A 85 -7.50 -9.53 4.81
CA ALA A 85 -6.89 -8.93 5.99
C ALA A 85 -7.74 -7.80 6.60
N MET A 86 -8.54 -7.10 5.79
CA MET A 86 -9.47 -6.08 6.27
C MET A 86 -10.64 -6.73 7.01
N ASP A 87 -11.25 -7.73 6.37
CA ASP A 87 -12.38 -8.50 6.90
C ASP A 87 -12.00 -9.19 8.22
N GLU A 88 -10.86 -9.88 8.28
CA GLU A 88 -10.38 -10.57 9.49
C GLU A 88 -10.09 -9.64 10.68
N LEU A 89 -9.81 -8.36 10.43
CA LEU A 89 -9.56 -7.40 11.50
C LEU A 89 -10.82 -6.75 12.06
N ASP A 90 -11.99 -7.03 11.49
CA ASP A 90 -13.30 -6.63 12.00
C ASP A 90 -13.33 -5.17 12.51
N PHE A 91 -12.78 -4.22 11.74
CA PHE A 91 -12.77 -2.80 12.13
C PHE A 91 -13.75 -1.96 11.32
N MET A 92 -14.39 -2.54 10.31
CA MET A 92 -15.45 -1.91 9.53
C MET A 92 -16.35 -2.97 8.85
N PRO A 93 -17.63 -2.67 8.62
CA PRO A 93 -18.50 -3.53 7.82
C PRO A 93 -18.01 -3.67 6.37
N THR A 94 -18.11 -4.89 5.83
CA THR A 94 -17.74 -5.18 4.43
C THR A 94 -18.54 -4.36 3.41
N ASP A 95 -19.85 -4.22 3.58
CA ASP A 95 -20.71 -3.45 2.67
C ASP A 95 -20.29 -1.98 2.61
N ARG A 96 -19.89 -1.43 3.77
CA ARG A 96 -19.33 -0.09 3.86
C ARG A 96 -17.99 0.02 3.15
N PHE A 97 -17.09 -0.96 3.32
CA PHE A 97 -15.83 -1.00 2.59
C PHE A 97 -16.09 -0.97 1.08
N GLN A 98 -16.95 -1.86 0.59
CA GLN A 98 -17.28 -1.96 -0.83
C GLN A 98 -17.85 -0.65 -1.38
N ARG A 99 -18.75 0.01 -0.63
CA ARG A 99 -19.31 1.31 -0.99
C ARG A 99 -18.25 2.41 -1.03
N GLU A 100 -17.47 2.60 0.05
CA GLU A 100 -16.46 3.66 0.10
C GLU A 100 -15.35 3.42 -0.93
N PHE A 101 -14.94 2.17 -1.13
CA PHE A 101 -14.01 1.78 -2.19
C PHE A 101 -14.56 2.08 -3.58
N PHE A 102 -15.83 1.77 -3.85
CA PHE A 102 -16.46 2.12 -5.13
C PHE A 102 -16.50 3.63 -5.37
N LEU A 103 -16.93 4.41 -4.37
CA LEU A 103 -17.00 5.87 -4.46
C LEU A 103 -15.60 6.48 -4.66
N LEU A 104 -14.60 6.00 -3.93
CA LEU A 104 -13.22 6.46 -4.07
C LEU A 104 -12.64 6.14 -5.44
N ARG A 105 -12.92 4.95 -5.97
CA ARG A 105 -12.51 4.59 -7.34
C ARG A 105 -13.16 5.50 -8.38
N ALA A 106 -14.47 5.74 -8.27
CA ALA A 106 -15.18 6.61 -9.20
C ALA A 106 -14.62 8.04 -9.21
N ASP A 107 -14.33 8.59 -8.02
CA ASP A 107 -13.76 9.94 -7.88
C ASP A 107 -12.29 10.03 -8.34
N GLU A 108 -11.47 9.00 -8.12
CA GLU A 108 -10.05 9.03 -8.44
C GLU A 108 -9.71 8.57 -9.86
N TYR A 109 -10.53 7.73 -10.50
CA TYR A 109 -10.15 7.07 -11.75
C TYR A 109 -9.87 8.08 -12.88
N GLU A 110 -10.77 9.04 -13.11
CA GLU A 110 -10.56 10.08 -14.11
C GLU A 110 -9.31 10.92 -13.84
N LYS A 111 -9.04 11.19 -12.56
CA LYS A 111 -7.86 11.95 -12.15
C LYS A 111 -6.61 11.13 -12.43
N TYR A 112 -6.62 9.84 -12.16
CA TYR A 112 -5.50 8.92 -12.40
C TYR A 112 -5.20 8.80 -13.91
N ILE A 113 -6.20 8.51 -14.75
CA ILE A 113 -5.98 8.29 -16.19
C ILE A 113 -5.54 9.55 -16.93
N LYS A 114 -5.94 10.76 -16.50
CA LYS A 114 -5.43 12.03 -17.05
C LYS A 114 -3.91 12.13 -16.92
N HIS A 115 -3.34 11.50 -15.90
CA HIS A 115 -1.90 11.49 -15.62
C HIS A 115 -1.20 10.32 -16.31
N THR A 116 -1.78 9.10 -16.30
CA THR A 116 -1.10 7.89 -16.78
C THR A 116 -1.41 7.52 -18.23
N ARG A 117 -2.59 7.86 -18.77
CA ARG A 117 -3.07 7.62 -20.15
C ARG A 117 -3.16 6.16 -20.64
N VAL A 118 -2.83 5.14 -19.84
CA VAL A 118 -2.70 3.75 -20.34
C VAL A 118 -3.50 2.69 -19.58
N ALA A 119 -4.26 3.05 -18.52
CA ALA A 119 -4.91 2.04 -17.67
C ALA A 119 -6.20 1.46 -18.28
N ARG A 120 -6.21 0.15 -18.55
CA ARG A 120 -7.39 -0.63 -18.98
C ARG A 120 -8.27 -0.95 -17.78
N GLN A 121 -9.41 -0.26 -17.68
CA GLN A 121 -10.31 -0.45 -16.54
C GLN A 121 -10.78 -1.91 -16.44
N GLY A 122 -10.60 -2.50 -15.26
CA GLY A 122 -11.03 -3.86 -14.95
C GLY A 122 -9.97 -4.94 -15.20
N ASP A 123 -8.91 -4.63 -15.94
CA ASP A 123 -7.86 -5.59 -16.28
C ASP A 123 -6.76 -5.62 -15.21
N LEU A 124 -6.81 -6.61 -14.31
CA LEU A 124 -5.81 -6.77 -13.25
C LEU A 124 -4.41 -7.16 -13.76
N THR A 125 -4.29 -7.59 -15.02
CA THR A 125 -2.99 -7.88 -15.63
C THR A 125 -2.28 -6.60 -16.10
N ASP A 126 -3.03 -5.50 -16.29
CA ASP A 126 -2.45 -4.20 -16.59
C ASP A 126 -1.83 -3.59 -15.31
N PRO A 127 -0.51 -3.38 -15.26
CA PRO A 127 0.15 -2.81 -14.09
C PRO A 127 -0.36 -1.40 -13.75
N ALA A 128 -0.87 -0.61 -14.70
CA ALA A 128 -1.46 0.69 -14.40
C ALA A 128 -2.82 0.58 -13.72
N TYR A 129 -3.66 -0.35 -14.14
CA TYR A 129 -4.92 -0.59 -13.46
C TYR A 129 -4.71 -1.28 -12.09
N PHE A 130 -3.77 -2.23 -12.00
CA PHE A 130 -3.41 -2.87 -10.73
C PHE A 130 -2.87 -1.85 -9.70
N ASP A 131 -1.99 -0.94 -10.12
CA ASP A 131 -1.49 0.14 -9.26
C ASP A 131 -2.65 0.97 -8.68
N PHE A 132 -3.55 1.41 -9.56
CA PHE A 132 -4.70 2.22 -9.21
C PHE A 132 -5.67 1.51 -8.27
N ILE A 133 -6.02 0.26 -8.56
CA ILE A 133 -6.99 -0.49 -7.76
C ILE A 133 -6.42 -0.86 -6.39
N SER A 134 -5.13 -1.20 -6.32
CA SER A 134 -4.42 -1.46 -5.07
C SER A 134 -4.33 -0.19 -4.23
N TYR A 135 -3.97 0.94 -4.85
CA TYR A 135 -3.98 2.25 -4.21
C TYR A 135 -5.34 2.56 -3.58
N ALA A 136 -6.42 2.39 -4.35
CA ALA A 136 -7.77 2.69 -3.89
C ALA A 136 -8.14 1.83 -2.67
N ALA A 137 -7.80 0.54 -2.69
CA ALA A 137 -8.08 -0.37 -1.58
C ALA A 137 -7.33 0.05 -0.31
N PHE A 138 -6.02 0.28 -0.41
CA PHE A 138 -5.20 0.72 0.72
C PHE A 138 -5.60 2.08 1.26
N ARG A 139 -6.02 3.02 0.39
CA ARG A 139 -6.52 4.33 0.82
C ARG A 139 -7.83 4.20 1.59
N THR A 140 -8.78 3.41 1.09
CA THR A 140 -10.05 3.15 1.80
C THR A 140 -9.81 2.51 3.16
N VAL A 141 -9.00 1.46 3.24
CA VAL A 141 -8.62 0.81 4.51
C VAL A 141 -7.97 1.83 5.46
N SER A 142 -7.03 2.64 4.97
CA SER A 142 -6.34 3.64 5.78
C SER A 142 -7.29 4.68 6.36
N GLN A 143 -8.20 5.22 5.54
CA GLN A 143 -9.16 6.24 5.98
C GLN A 143 -10.04 5.75 7.12
N GLU A 144 -10.38 4.46 7.11
CA GLU A 144 -11.22 3.85 8.13
C GLU A 144 -10.41 3.46 9.37
N MET A 145 -9.26 2.81 9.21
CA MET A 145 -8.37 2.42 10.32
C MET A 145 -7.88 3.61 11.15
N PHE A 146 -7.44 4.69 10.51
CA PHE A 146 -6.94 5.87 11.22
C PHE A 146 -8.05 6.84 11.63
N GLY A 147 -9.22 6.72 10.99
CA GLY A 147 -10.26 7.73 11.08
C GLY A 147 -11.34 7.41 12.11
N ARG A 148 -11.85 6.18 12.10
CA ARG A 148 -12.99 5.74 12.93
C ARG A 148 -13.14 4.21 12.93
N PRO A 149 -12.12 3.46 13.39
CA PRO A 149 -12.23 2.00 13.46
C PRO A 149 -13.35 1.63 14.43
N GLN A 150 -14.23 0.73 13.99
CA GLN A 150 -15.33 0.22 14.81
C GLN A 150 -14.88 -1.01 15.60
N LYS A 151 -15.52 -1.24 16.74
CA LYS A 151 -15.34 -2.45 17.57
C LYS A 151 -16.56 -3.35 17.56
N VAL A 152 -17.73 -2.76 17.35
CA VAL A 152 -19.03 -3.42 17.27
C VAL A 152 -19.79 -2.79 16.13
N PHE A 153 -20.32 -3.59 15.21
CA PHE A 153 -21.14 -3.10 14.10
C PHE A 153 -22.03 -4.19 13.53
N GLU A 154 -23.08 -3.77 12.84
CA GLU A 154 -23.87 -4.66 11.99
C GLU A 154 -23.23 -4.75 10.61
N GLU A 155 -23.14 -5.95 10.07
CA GLU A 155 -22.65 -6.22 8.73
C GLU A 155 -23.68 -7.01 7.93
N GLN A 156 -23.88 -6.60 6.68
CA GLN A 156 -24.64 -7.38 5.71
C GLN A 156 -23.77 -8.51 5.13
N PHE A 157 -24.16 -9.76 5.33
CA PHE A 157 -23.36 -10.93 4.93
C PHE A 157 -23.91 -11.68 3.71
N ASP A 158 -25.11 -11.33 3.23
CA ASP A 158 -25.72 -11.96 2.06
C ASP A 158 -26.40 -10.95 1.11
N ALA A 159 -26.84 -11.44 -0.05
CA ALA A 159 -27.52 -10.62 -1.05
C ALA A 159 -28.96 -10.27 -0.66
N GLN A 160 -29.53 -10.99 0.30
CA GLN A 160 -30.90 -10.83 0.81
C GLN A 160 -31.01 -9.65 1.80
N GLY A 161 -29.88 -9.13 2.27
CA GLY A 161 -29.86 -8.04 3.25
C GLY A 161 -29.78 -8.51 4.69
N SER A 162 -29.52 -9.80 4.93
CA SER A 162 -29.36 -10.34 6.28
C SER A 162 -28.17 -9.70 6.96
N LYS A 163 -28.38 -9.32 8.23
CA LYS A 163 -27.39 -8.66 9.05
C LYS A 163 -26.88 -9.58 10.14
N ARG A 164 -25.61 -9.46 10.47
CA ARG A 164 -24.99 -10.08 11.64
C ARG A 164 -24.31 -9.01 12.49
N LEU A 165 -24.33 -9.20 13.80
CA LEU A 165 -23.54 -8.38 14.71
C LEU A 165 -22.10 -8.91 14.73
N VAL A 166 -21.14 -8.06 14.41
CA VAL A 166 -19.71 -8.38 14.42
C VAL A 166 -19.07 -7.68 15.63
N LEU A 167 -18.25 -8.43 16.36
CA LEU A 167 -17.49 -7.96 17.51
C LEU A 167 -16.01 -8.19 17.23
N ARG A 168 -15.25 -7.10 17.14
CA ARG A 168 -13.80 -7.15 16.94
C ARG A 168 -13.10 -7.78 18.13
N ASP A 169 -12.03 -8.54 17.87
CA ASP A 169 -11.18 -9.09 18.94
C ASP A 169 -10.75 -7.98 19.93
N PRO A 170 -11.10 -8.11 21.21
CA PRO A 170 -10.78 -7.11 22.23
C PRO A 170 -9.27 -6.94 22.47
N ASN A 171 -8.45 -7.92 22.07
CA ASN A 171 -7.00 -7.86 22.19
C ASN A 171 -6.34 -7.00 21.10
N ILE A 172 -7.10 -6.62 20.06
CA ILE A 172 -6.61 -5.76 18.97
C ILE A 172 -7.00 -4.30 19.26
N SER A 173 -6.01 -3.53 19.69
CA SER A 173 -6.17 -2.09 19.89
C SER A 173 -6.21 -1.33 18.56
N ASP A 174 -6.89 -0.18 18.54
CA ASP A 174 -6.98 0.67 17.34
C ASP A 174 -5.60 1.08 16.83
N ALA A 175 -4.67 1.38 17.75
CA ALA A 175 -3.29 1.73 17.42
C ALA A 175 -2.51 0.58 16.75
N SER A 176 -2.89 -0.68 17.03
CA SER A 176 -2.23 -1.85 16.46
C SER A 176 -2.75 -2.24 15.07
N LEU A 177 -3.96 -1.80 14.68
CA LEU A 177 -4.62 -2.17 13.41
C LEU A 177 -3.72 -2.00 12.18
N PRO A 178 -3.01 -0.86 11.98
CA PRO A 178 -2.15 -0.69 10.80
C PRO A 178 -1.06 -1.75 10.71
N SER A 179 -0.44 -2.07 11.85
CA SER A 179 0.62 -3.07 11.93
C SER A 179 0.08 -4.48 11.71
N ARG A 180 -1.08 -4.81 12.30
CA ARG A 180 -1.75 -6.11 12.14
C ARG A 180 -2.25 -6.33 10.72
N PHE A 181 -2.76 -5.30 10.08
CA PHE A 181 -3.18 -5.37 8.68
C PHE A 181 -2.01 -5.71 7.76
N ARG A 182 -0.91 -4.96 7.88
CA ARG A 182 0.31 -5.22 7.12
C ARG A 182 0.81 -6.66 7.33
N GLN A 183 0.80 -7.11 8.58
CA GLN A 183 1.17 -8.47 8.97
C GLN A 183 0.32 -9.52 8.26
N LEU A 184 -1.01 -9.41 8.34
CA LEU A 184 -1.96 -10.35 7.73
C LEU A 184 -1.88 -10.35 6.20
N VAL A 185 -1.75 -9.18 5.58
CA VAL A 185 -1.55 -9.10 4.12
C VAL A 185 -0.30 -9.86 3.71
N GLY A 186 0.83 -9.61 4.38
CA GLY A 186 2.08 -10.31 4.13
C GLY A 186 1.95 -11.82 4.32
N ASP A 187 1.32 -12.27 5.40
CA ASP A 187 1.15 -13.69 5.73
C ASP A 187 0.29 -14.40 4.68
N LYS A 188 -0.82 -13.77 4.25
CA LYS A 188 -1.72 -14.31 3.21
C LYS A 188 -1.07 -14.32 1.82
N VAL A 189 -0.31 -13.28 1.46
CA VAL A 189 0.44 -13.27 0.19
C VAL A 189 1.49 -14.36 0.20
N LEU A 190 2.28 -14.50 1.27
CA LEU A 190 3.31 -15.53 1.38
C LEU A 190 2.70 -16.94 1.31
N LEU A 191 1.60 -17.18 2.03
CA LEU A 191 0.88 -18.45 1.99
C LEU A 191 0.35 -18.73 0.58
N GLY A 192 -0.32 -17.76 -0.04
CA GLY A 192 -0.84 -17.92 -1.39
C GLY A 192 0.25 -18.16 -2.43
N VAL A 193 1.43 -17.53 -2.30
CA VAL A 193 2.58 -17.81 -3.17
C VAL A 193 3.06 -19.26 -2.98
N ARG A 194 3.15 -19.75 -1.73
CA ARG A 194 3.53 -21.14 -1.43
C ARG A 194 2.55 -22.16 -2.00
N GLU A 195 1.26 -21.91 -1.85
CA GLU A 195 0.20 -22.80 -2.31
C GLU A 195 0.06 -22.74 -3.82
N GLN A 196 0.08 -21.55 -4.42
CA GLN A 196 -0.03 -21.38 -5.87
C GLN A 196 1.18 -21.92 -6.63
N MET A 197 2.38 -21.90 -6.03
CA MET A 197 3.55 -22.61 -6.58
C MET A 197 3.37 -24.13 -6.70
N GLN A 198 2.35 -24.70 -6.06
CA GLN A 198 2.01 -26.13 -6.17
C GLN A 198 0.93 -26.39 -7.23
N LEU A 199 0.37 -25.35 -7.87
CA LEU A 199 -0.64 -25.50 -8.91
C LEU A 199 -0.01 -25.67 -10.30
N PRO A 200 -0.62 -26.48 -11.20
CA PRO A 200 -0.08 -26.75 -12.54
C PRO A 200 0.20 -25.49 -13.37
N GLN A 201 -0.61 -24.44 -13.22
CA GLN A 201 -0.41 -23.17 -13.93
C GLN A 201 0.83 -22.36 -13.46
N PHE A 202 1.58 -22.87 -12.47
CA PHE A 202 2.84 -22.29 -11.98
C PHE A 202 4.05 -23.24 -12.17
N GLU A 203 3.87 -24.40 -12.82
CA GLU A 203 4.98 -25.28 -13.19
C GLU A 203 5.97 -24.55 -14.12
N GLY A 204 7.26 -24.57 -13.77
CA GLY A 204 8.33 -23.90 -14.52
C GLY A 204 8.74 -22.52 -14.00
N THR A 205 8.05 -21.97 -12.98
CA THR A 205 8.51 -20.76 -12.29
C THR A 205 9.75 -21.11 -11.45
N GLN A 206 10.92 -20.49 -11.71
CA GLN A 206 12.13 -20.64 -10.89
C GLN A 206 12.02 -19.91 -9.55
N GLY A 207 10.92 -20.14 -8.82
CA GLY A 207 10.75 -19.70 -7.45
C GLY A 207 11.53 -20.59 -6.47
N PRO A 208 11.65 -20.17 -5.20
CA PRO A 208 12.24 -21.00 -4.18
C PRO A 208 11.39 -22.27 -4.05
N SER A 209 12.04 -23.43 -3.99
CA SER A 209 11.34 -24.71 -3.77
C SER A 209 10.40 -24.58 -2.57
N PRO A 210 9.20 -25.21 -2.59
CA PRO A 210 8.30 -25.26 -1.44
C PRO A 210 9.01 -25.68 -0.14
N SER A 211 10.05 -26.52 -0.22
CA SER A 211 10.88 -26.93 0.92
C SER A 211 11.73 -25.79 1.50
N ALA A 212 12.24 -24.88 0.66
CA ALA A 212 13.03 -23.73 1.10
C ALA A 212 12.17 -22.70 1.85
N LEU A 213 10.89 -22.59 1.45
CA LEU A 213 9.91 -21.74 2.13
C LEU A 213 9.54 -22.25 3.53
N ASN A 214 9.82 -23.52 3.86
CA ASN A 214 9.61 -24.10 5.18
C ASN A 214 10.88 -24.07 6.07
N SER A 215 11.93 -23.36 5.63
CA SER A 215 13.17 -23.22 6.40
C SER A 215 12.91 -22.51 7.74
N SER A 216 13.49 -23.06 8.81
CA SER A 216 13.49 -22.44 10.14
C SER A 216 14.43 -21.26 10.27
N SER A 217 15.22 -20.96 9.24
CA SER A 217 16.14 -19.81 9.19
C SER A 217 15.99 -19.03 7.89
N PRO A 218 15.96 -17.68 7.95
CA PRO A 218 15.94 -16.86 6.75
C PRO A 218 17.31 -16.94 6.06
N SER A 219 17.33 -17.08 4.74
CA SER A 219 18.54 -17.11 3.92
C SER A 219 18.46 -16.10 2.78
N ALA A 220 19.63 -15.69 2.26
CA ALA A 220 19.72 -14.81 1.11
C ALA A 220 19.02 -15.41 -0.11
N ASP A 221 19.21 -16.71 -0.32
CA ASP A 221 18.59 -17.47 -1.41
C ASP A 221 17.06 -17.49 -1.29
N LEU A 222 16.53 -17.60 -0.07
CA LEU A 222 15.08 -17.60 0.15
C LEU A 222 14.47 -16.24 -0.18
N VAL A 223 15.08 -15.15 0.30
CA VAL A 223 14.66 -13.78 -0.03
C VAL A 223 14.76 -13.56 -1.55
N GLY A 224 15.90 -13.93 -2.13
CA GLY A 224 16.15 -13.82 -3.57
C GLY A 224 15.12 -14.60 -4.39
N GLY A 225 14.77 -15.81 -3.99
CA GLY A 225 13.74 -16.61 -4.63
C GLY A 225 12.35 -15.97 -4.56
N ILE A 226 11.95 -15.46 -3.39
CA ILE A 226 10.66 -14.77 -3.21
C ILE A 226 10.58 -13.56 -4.15
N LEU A 227 11.63 -12.73 -4.17
CA LEU A 227 11.71 -11.57 -5.04
C LEU A 227 11.69 -11.98 -6.52
N GLN A 228 12.49 -12.97 -6.91
CA GLN A 228 12.53 -13.48 -8.28
C GLN A 228 11.17 -14.03 -8.72
N THR A 229 10.42 -14.64 -7.81
CA THR A 229 9.03 -15.05 -8.07
C THR A 229 8.16 -13.85 -8.40
N MET A 230 8.17 -12.80 -7.58
CA MET A 230 7.39 -11.59 -7.84
C MET A 230 7.74 -10.99 -9.21
N LYS A 231 9.04 -10.93 -9.55
CA LYS A 231 9.53 -10.48 -10.86
C LYS A 231 8.97 -11.35 -11.99
N SER A 232 9.07 -12.68 -11.86
CA SER A 232 8.56 -13.61 -12.88
C SER A 232 7.05 -13.50 -13.10
N LYS A 233 6.32 -13.01 -12.10
CA LYS A 233 4.87 -12.74 -12.13
C LYS A 233 4.52 -11.31 -12.52
N GLY A 234 5.50 -10.55 -13.01
CA GLY A 234 5.30 -9.22 -13.57
C GLY A 234 5.18 -8.10 -12.53
N PHE A 235 5.46 -8.36 -11.25
CA PHE A 235 5.36 -7.32 -10.21
C PHE A 235 6.35 -6.18 -10.41
N ALA A 236 7.53 -6.45 -10.97
CA ALA A 236 8.57 -5.45 -11.26
C ALA A 236 9.40 -5.90 -12.47
N LEU A 237 10.04 -4.95 -13.17
CA LEU A 237 10.89 -5.24 -14.32
C LEU A 237 12.25 -5.82 -13.92
N VAL A 238 12.87 -5.22 -12.89
CA VAL A 238 14.16 -5.65 -12.34
C VAL A 238 14.01 -5.68 -10.84
N ILE A 239 14.61 -6.72 -10.24
CA ILE A 239 14.79 -6.78 -8.81
C ILE A 239 16.25 -7.11 -8.55
N ASP A 240 16.96 -6.15 -7.99
CA ASP A 240 18.34 -6.31 -7.55
C ASP A 240 18.33 -6.43 -6.03
N SER A 241 18.56 -7.63 -5.52
CA SER A 241 18.58 -7.90 -4.09
C SER A 241 20.02 -7.98 -3.60
N GLU A 242 20.39 -7.09 -2.69
CA GLU A 242 21.60 -7.21 -1.89
C GLU A 242 21.21 -7.75 -0.51
N VAL A 243 21.28 -9.07 -0.36
CA VAL A 243 20.92 -9.70 0.91
C VAL A 243 22.17 -9.91 1.75
N SER A 244 22.47 -8.93 2.61
CA SER A 244 23.59 -9.00 3.56
C SER A 244 23.13 -9.56 4.90
N ILE A 245 23.17 -10.88 5.06
CA ILE A 245 22.92 -11.54 6.36
C ILE A 245 24.19 -11.46 7.20
N GLY A 246 24.34 -10.39 7.97
CA GLY A 246 25.39 -10.27 8.98
C GLY A 246 24.80 -10.32 10.39
N LYS A 247 25.47 -10.97 11.35
CA LYS A 247 25.27 -10.66 12.77
C LYS A 247 25.76 -9.23 12.98
N VAL A 248 24.86 -8.26 13.13
CA VAL A 248 25.28 -6.93 13.58
C VAL A 248 25.55 -7.04 15.08
N GLU A 249 26.80 -7.32 15.44
CA GLU A 249 27.30 -7.05 16.79
C GLU A 249 27.30 -5.54 16.96
N THR A 250 26.41 -5.03 17.82
CA THR A 250 26.47 -3.62 18.22
C THR A 250 27.84 -3.40 18.84
N ALA A 251 28.66 -2.53 18.24
CA ALA A 251 29.99 -2.20 18.73
C ALA A 251 29.92 -1.87 20.24
N GLY A 252 30.43 -2.78 21.09
CA GLY A 252 30.47 -2.63 22.54
C GLY A 252 29.60 -3.58 23.36
N SER A 253 28.73 -4.42 22.79
CA SER A 253 27.98 -5.44 23.54
C SER A 253 28.13 -6.83 22.92
N ARG A 254 28.91 -7.70 23.58
CA ARG A 254 28.98 -9.14 23.26
C ARG A 254 27.63 -9.87 23.43
N ASN A 255 26.60 -9.20 23.96
CA ASN A 255 25.29 -9.75 24.27
C ASN A 255 24.13 -9.07 23.51
N GLY A 256 24.39 -8.39 22.38
CA GLY A 256 23.32 -7.82 21.56
C GLY A 256 22.43 -8.90 20.92
N PRO A 257 21.11 -8.68 20.79
CA PRO A 257 20.24 -9.63 20.11
C PRO A 257 20.69 -9.80 18.66
N ALA A 258 20.66 -11.03 18.16
CA ALA A 258 20.99 -11.32 16.77
C ALA A 258 20.09 -10.45 15.87
N SER A 259 20.71 -9.74 14.92
CA SER A 259 20.00 -8.94 13.93
C SER A 259 20.45 -9.29 12.53
N MET A 260 19.56 -9.10 11.56
CA MET A 260 19.78 -9.37 10.14
C MET A 260 19.31 -8.16 9.32
N SER A 261 20.00 -7.88 8.22
CA SER A 261 19.62 -6.83 7.27
C SER A 261 19.35 -7.41 5.90
N VAL A 262 18.36 -6.88 5.21
CA VAL A 262 18.05 -7.24 3.83
C VAL A 262 17.81 -5.96 3.07
N ALA A 263 18.44 -5.79 1.90
CA ALA A 263 18.17 -4.68 1.01
C ALA A 263 17.82 -5.19 -0.39
N TRP A 264 16.93 -4.48 -1.06
CA TRP A 264 16.59 -4.78 -2.44
C TRP A 264 16.11 -3.53 -3.16
N GLU A 265 16.29 -3.52 -4.48
CA GLU A 265 15.82 -2.49 -5.38
C GLU A 265 14.83 -3.05 -6.38
N LEU A 266 13.70 -2.37 -6.55
CA LEU A 266 12.68 -2.68 -7.55
C LEU A 266 12.69 -1.63 -8.64
N ALA A 267 12.82 -2.04 -9.90
CA ALA A 267 12.60 -1.16 -11.05
C ALA A 267 11.16 -1.27 -11.57
N ALA A 268 10.50 -0.12 -11.70
CA ALA A 268 9.15 0.02 -12.23
C ALA A 268 8.11 -0.98 -11.64
N PRO A 269 7.92 -1.02 -10.31
CA PRO A 269 6.98 -1.93 -9.69
C PRO A 269 5.52 -1.64 -10.07
N ALA A 270 4.67 -2.66 -9.97
CA ALA A 270 3.24 -2.60 -10.23
C ALA A 270 2.51 -1.61 -9.31
N THR A 271 3.07 -1.27 -8.15
CA THR A 271 2.49 -0.34 -7.17
C THR A 271 3.19 1.03 -7.14
N LEU A 272 4.03 1.34 -8.13
CA LEU A 272 4.90 2.51 -8.16
C LEU A 272 4.21 3.84 -7.84
N TRP A 273 3.10 4.16 -8.51
CA TRP A 273 2.43 5.44 -8.28
C TRP A 273 1.63 5.43 -6.98
N GLY A 274 0.90 4.35 -6.73
CA GLY A 274 0.03 4.19 -5.57
C GLY A 274 0.80 4.28 -4.27
N GLU A 275 1.93 3.59 -4.19
CA GLU A 275 2.81 3.63 -3.02
C GLU A 275 3.35 5.05 -2.79
N ALA A 276 3.86 5.71 -3.84
CA ALA A 276 4.35 7.08 -3.72
C ALA A 276 3.26 8.02 -3.19
N TYR A 277 2.02 7.81 -3.63
CA TYR A 277 0.91 8.65 -3.22
C TYR A 277 0.50 8.40 -1.76
N LEU A 278 0.35 7.12 -1.39
CA LEU A 278 -0.02 6.70 -0.03
C LEU A 278 1.01 7.20 1.00
N ARG A 279 2.31 7.11 0.69
CA ARG A 279 3.37 7.64 1.56
C ARG A 279 3.26 9.14 1.81
N ARG A 280 3.03 9.93 0.77
CA ARG A 280 2.84 11.39 0.90
C ARG A 280 1.61 11.75 1.71
N ARG A 281 0.60 10.87 1.72
CA ARG A 281 -0.64 10.98 2.51
C ARG A 281 -0.50 10.41 3.93
N ARG A 282 0.65 9.82 4.29
CA ARG A 282 0.84 9.08 5.56
C ARG A 282 -0.21 7.97 5.76
N ALA A 283 -0.64 7.34 4.68
CA ALA A 283 -1.56 6.21 4.66
C ALA A 283 -0.79 4.89 4.74
N LEU A 284 -1.51 3.77 4.89
CA LEU A 284 -0.96 2.44 4.68
C LEU A 284 -0.45 2.34 3.25
N VAL A 285 0.73 1.76 3.10
CA VAL A 285 1.41 1.63 1.82
C VAL A 285 1.17 0.23 1.27
N ASN A 286 1.01 0.11 -0.04
CA ASN A 286 0.81 -1.14 -0.78
C ASN A 286 2.16 -1.77 -1.24
N ASP A 287 3.14 -1.82 -0.35
CA ASP A 287 4.46 -2.43 -0.55
C ASP A 287 4.43 -3.95 -0.28
N PHE A 288 3.70 -4.69 -1.11
CA PHE A 288 3.50 -6.14 -0.98
C PHE A 288 4.81 -6.94 -0.87
N ASP A 289 5.87 -6.49 -1.55
CA ASP A 289 7.19 -7.08 -1.49
C ASP A 289 7.77 -7.05 -0.07
N ALA A 290 7.68 -5.89 0.59
CA ALA A 290 8.15 -5.70 1.96
C ALA A 290 7.27 -6.48 2.95
N MET A 291 5.95 -6.49 2.77
CA MET A 291 5.04 -7.27 3.62
C MET A 291 5.32 -8.77 3.55
N MET A 292 5.59 -9.29 2.34
CA MET A 292 5.87 -10.71 2.15
C MET A 292 7.24 -11.11 2.73
N ILE A 293 8.27 -10.27 2.58
CA ILE A 293 9.57 -10.49 3.23
C ILE A 293 9.42 -10.46 4.75
N GLU A 294 8.70 -9.48 5.30
CA GLU A 294 8.41 -9.41 6.73
C GLU A 294 7.66 -10.65 7.24
N ALA A 295 6.69 -11.17 6.50
CA ALA A 295 5.98 -12.40 6.81
C ALA A 295 6.93 -13.61 6.86
N MET A 296 7.83 -13.73 5.87
CA MET A 296 8.80 -14.83 5.83
C MET A 296 9.73 -14.79 7.05
N PHE A 297 10.30 -13.62 7.35
CA PHE A 297 11.17 -13.45 8.52
C PHE A 297 10.44 -13.78 9.83
N ARG A 298 9.15 -13.41 9.95
CA ARG A 298 8.33 -13.71 11.13
C ARG A 298 8.06 -15.18 11.36
N GLN A 299 7.93 -15.94 10.28
CA GLN A 299 7.81 -17.39 10.37
C GLN A 299 9.13 -18.06 10.77
N CYS A 300 10.28 -17.47 10.42
CA CYS A 300 11.58 -17.90 10.90
C CYS A 300 11.95 -17.34 12.31
N GLY A 301 11.00 -16.72 13.02
CA GLY A 301 11.23 -16.21 14.38
C GLY A 301 11.96 -14.86 14.45
N TRP A 302 11.85 -14.03 13.42
CA TRP A 302 12.42 -12.68 13.37
C TRP A 302 11.32 -11.62 13.30
N ARG A 303 11.52 -10.47 13.93
CA ARG A 303 10.61 -9.32 13.83
C ARG A 303 11.32 -8.13 13.20
N LEU A 304 10.56 -7.32 12.45
CA LEU A 304 11.07 -6.07 11.90
C LEU A 304 11.44 -5.12 13.05
N ALA A 305 12.67 -4.62 13.04
CA ALA A 305 13.16 -3.60 13.96
C ALA A 305 13.13 -2.22 13.29
N GLU A 306 13.59 -2.14 12.05
CA GLU A 306 13.67 -0.89 11.30
C GLU A 306 13.47 -1.15 9.81
N GLY A 307 12.81 -0.22 9.13
CA GLY A 307 12.67 -0.25 7.67
C GLY A 307 13.00 1.12 7.10
N SER A 308 13.77 1.14 6.03
CA SER A 308 14.10 2.33 5.26
C SER A 308 13.68 2.17 3.81
N TYR A 309 13.43 3.31 3.18
CA TYR A 309 12.87 3.37 1.85
C TYR A 309 13.34 4.64 1.13
N GLN A 310 13.76 4.48 -0.13
CA GLN A 310 14.23 5.58 -0.96
C GLN A 310 13.70 5.43 -2.39
N ASN A 311 13.24 6.55 -2.98
CA ASN A 311 12.89 6.61 -4.40
C ASN A 311 14.18 6.59 -5.24
N THR A 312 14.29 5.65 -6.18
CA THR A 312 15.41 5.65 -7.12
C THR A 312 14.99 6.36 -8.41
N ARG A 313 15.56 7.56 -8.61
CA ARG A 313 15.30 8.39 -9.80
C ARG A 313 15.74 7.71 -11.10
N VAL A 314 16.73 6.82 -11.03
CA VAL A 314 17.39 6.19 -12.19
C VAL A 314 16.48 5.15 -12.85
N ALA A 315 15.72 4.38 -12.06
CA ALA A 315 14.85 3.30 -12.56
C ALA A 315 13.34 3.59 -12.40
N ALA A 316 12.98 4.77 -11.89
CA ALA A 316 11.64 5.04 -11.33
C ALA A 316 11.21 3.87 -10.43
N GLY A 317 12.05 3.62 -9.44
CA GLY A 317 12.01 2.43 -8.62
C GLY A 317 12.06 2.75 -7.14
N TRP A 318 12.19 1.68 -6.36
CA TRP A 318 12.28 1.74 -4.91
C TRP A 318 13.50 0.97 -4.44
N LYS A 319 14.36 1.63 -3.66
CA LYS A 319 15.35 0.96 -2.84
C LYS A 319 14.79 0.80 -1.44
N ARG A 320 14.78 -0.43 -0.95
CA ARG A 320 14.34 -0.79 0.39
C ARG A 320 15.48 -1.41 1.16
N ALA A 321 15.50 -1.15 2.45
CA ALA A 321 16.31 -1.94 3.38
C ALA A 321 15.52 -2.16 4.67
N GLN A 322 15.55 -3.39 5.17
CA GLN A 322 14.89 -3.79 6.40
C GLN A 322 15.89 -4.45 7.32
N ARG A 323 15.81 -4.09 8.60
CA ARG A 323 16.56 -4.70 9.69
C ARG A 323 15.61 -5.49 10.56
N PHE A 324 15.95 -6.74 10.80
CA PHE A 324 15.22 -7.69 11.62
C PHE A 324 16.02 -8.02 12.88
N VAL A 325 15.32 -8.33 13.97
CA VAL A 325 15.90 -8.84 15.22
C VAL A 325 15.20 -10.14 15.58
N ARG A 326 15.91 -11.07 16.23
CA ARG A 326 15.31 -12.33 16.68
C ARG A 326 14.20 -12.05 17.70
N ASP A 327 13.09 -12.77 17.56
CA ASP A 327 11.97 -12.71 18.49
C ASP A 327 12.19 -13.71 19.63
N GLU A 328 12.65 -13.22 20.78
CA GLU A 328 12.99 -14.03 21.95
C GLU A 328 11.76 -14.68 22.62
N SER A 329 10.53 -14.24 22.28
CA SER A 329 9.30 -14.87 22.79
C SER A 329 8.92 -16.18 22.10
N LYS A 330 9.65 -16.58 21.04
CA LYS A 330 9.42 -17.83 20.28
C LYS A 330 10.52 -18.88 20.48
N THR A 331 11.44 -18.67 21.41
CA THR A 331 12.53 -19.60 21.74
C THR A 331 12.21 -20.52 22.90
#